data_AF-A0A7Y5K6A5-F1
#
_entry.id   AF-A0A7Y5K6A5-F1
#
_cell.length_a   1.000
_cell.length_b   1.000
_cell.length_c   1.000
_cell.angle_alpha   90.00
_cell.angle_beta   90.00
_cell.angle_gamma   90.00
#
_symmetry.space_group_name_H-M   'P 1'
#
loop_
_entity.id
_entity.type
_entity.pdbx_description
1 polymer ?
#
loop_
_entity_poly.entity_id
_entity_poly.type
_entity_poly.pdbx_seq_one_letter_code
_entity_poly.pdbx_strand_id
1 'polypeptide(L)' 'MPTVNLNFASQDFDAHQCQGFRDGDWIIFRCEHCPDYERRMNWRTGAVQSRHAKAEIQHHGFYVPSQYQDLMQNLN' A
#
# COMPACT_ATOMS: atom_id res chain seq x y z
N MET A 1 20.80 -32.92 -2.73
CA MET A 1 20.27 -31.58 -2.44
C MET A 1 18.75 -31.68 -2.48
N PRO A 2 17.99 -31.12 -1.53
CA PRO A 2 16.53 -31.17 -1.61
C PRO A 2 16.06 -30.23 -2.73
N THR A 3 15.14 -30.70 -3.56
CA THR A 3 14.49 -29.91 -4.59
C THR A 3 13.37 -29.10 -3.94
N VAL A 4 13.41 -27.77 -4.05
CA VAL A 4 12.31 -26.90 -3.62
C VAL A 4 11.31 -26.80 -4.76
N ASN A 5 10.09 -27.27 -4.53
CA ASN A 5 8.96 -27.08 -5.45
C ASN A 5 8.27 -25.75 -5.10
N LEU A 6 8.47 -24.72 -5.92
CA LEU A 6 7.75 -23.46 -5.83
C LEU A 6 6.47 -23.58 -6.66
N ASN A 7 5.32 -23.66 -5.99
CA ASN A 7 4.01 -23.63 -6.65
C ASN A 7 3.50 -22.18 -6.69
N PHE A 8 3.37 -21.62 -7.89
CA PHE A 8 2.89 -20.26 -8.13
C PHE A 8 1.41 -20.23 -8.55
N ALA A 9 0.61 -21.23 -8.15
CA ALA A 9 -0.83 -21.20 -8.34
C ALA A 9 -1.38 -19.85 -7.86
N SER A 10 -2.24 -19.22 -8.68
CA SER A 10 -2.84 -17.93 -8.36
C SER A 10 -3.67 -18.07 -7.09
N GLN A 11 -3.14 -17.61 -5.97
CA GLN A 11 -3.94 -17.39 -4.78
C GLN A 11 -4.82 -16.17 -5.07
N ASP A 12 -6.13 -16.35 -4.96
CA ASP A 12 -7.10 -15.25 -5.00
C ASP A 12 -6.91 -14.41 -3.73
N PHE A 13 -5.94 -13.50 -3.74
CA PHE A 13 -5.71 -12.56 -2.65
C PHE A 13 -6.81 -11.50 -2.67
N ASP A 14 -7.41 -11.25 -1.52
CA ASP A 14 -8.38 -10.17 -1.37
C ASP A 14 -7.65 -8.83 -1.51
N ALA A 15 -7.97 -8.06 -2.54
CA ALA A 15 -7.24 -6.85 -2.91
C ALA A 15 -8.02 -5.61 -2.47
N HIS A 16 -7.45 -4.82 -1.56
CA HIS A 16 -8.10 -3.63 -1.01
C HIS A 16 -7.40 -2.35 -1.46
N GLN A 17 -8.20 -1.39 -1.94
CA GLN A 17 -7.72 -0.04 -2.21
C GLN A 17 -7.50 0.72 -0.90
N CYS A 18 -6.35 1.38 -0.80
CA CYS A 18 -5.96 2.20 0.35
C CYS A 18 -5.86 3.66 -0.06
N GLN A 19 -6.26 4.55 0.84
CA GLN A 19 -6.12 5.99 0.68
C GLN A 19 -4.80 6.43 1.29
N GLY A 20 -4.00 7.14 0.50
CA GLY A 20 -2.72 7.71 0.91
C GLY A 20 -2.83 9.20 1.25
N PHE A 21 -2.31 9.60 2.40
CA PHE A 21 -2.15 11.01 2.77
C PHE A 21 -0.76 11.24 3.39
N ARG A 22 -0.34 12.49 3.49
CA ARG A 22 0.98 12.84 4.02
C ARG A 22 0.87 13.53 5.37
N ASP A 23 1.69 13.09 6.31
CA ASP A 23 1.88 13.66 7.64
C ASP A 23 3.39 13.90 7.87
N GLY A 24 3.83 15.15 7.71
CA GLY A 24 5.24 15.52 7.74
C GLY A 24 6.07 14.78 6.69
N ASP A 25 6.97 13.92 7.16
CA ASP A 25 7.83 13.09 6.30
C ASP A 25 7.26 11.70 6.01
N TRP A 26 6.12 11.36 6.59
CA TRP A 26 5.47 10.07 6.39
C TRP A 26 4.31 10.18 5.41
N ILE A 27 4.27 9.26 4.46
CA ILE A 27 3.09 8.93 3.66
C ILE A 27 2.38 7.80 4.39
N ILE A 28 1.13 8.01 4.78
CA ILE A 28 0.30 7.09 5.54
C ILE A 28 -0.78 6.55 4.62
N PHE A 29 -0.91 5.23 4.57
CA PHE A 29 -1.93 4.50 3.84
C PHE A 29 -2.88 3.85 4.83
N ARG A 30 -4.17 4.12 4.69
CA ARG A 30 -5.26 3.48 5.46
C ARG A 30 -6.24 2.81 4.53
N CYS A 31 -6.86 1.73 5.02
CA CYS A 31 -7.82 0.94 4.27
C CYS A 31 -9.19 1.03 4.94
N GLU A 32 -10.24 1.31 4.18
CA GLU A 32 -11.60 1.39 4.71
C GLU A 32 -12.14 0.03 5.16
N HIS A 33 -11.70 -1.05 4.52
CA HIS A 33 -12.07 -2.43 4.85
C HIS A 33 -11.28 -3.01 6.02
N CYS A 34 -10.14 -2.41 6.37
CA CYS A 34 -9.26 -2.85 7.45
C CYS A 34 -8.97 -1.67 8.40
N PRO A 35 -9.87 -1.38 9.36
CA PRO A 35 -9.78 -0.18 10.20
C PRO A 35 -8.49 -0.08 11.01
N ASP A 36 -7.91 -1.23 11.38
CA ASP A 36 -6.69 -1.30 12.19
C ASP A 36 -5.41 -1.34 11.34
N TYR A 37 -5.55 -1.45 10.01
CA TYR A 37 -4.42 -1.49 9.09
C TYR A 37 -3.89 -0.08 8.83
N GLU A 38 -2.58 0.07 8.96
CA GLU A 38 -1.87 1.28 8.55
C GLU A 38 -0.49 0.92 8.01
N ARG A 39 -0.18 1.43 6.81
CA ARG A 39 1.18 1.39 6.26
C ARG A 39 1.74 2.80 6.21
N ARG A 40 2.96 3.00 6.69
CA ARG A 40 3.69 4.27 6.63
C ARG A 40 4.93 4.10 5.78
N MET A 41 5.23 5.10 4.96
CA MET A 41 6.45 5.20 4.19
C MET A 41 7.07 6.58 4.41
N ASN A 42 8.27 6.66 4.95
CA ASN A 42 8.99 7.92 5.05
C ASN A 42 9.60 8.24 3.68
N TRP A 43 9.13 9.31 3.04
CA TRP A 43 9.56 9.62 1.66
C TRP A 43 10.99 10.17 1.58
N ARG A 44 11.56 10.65 2.71
CA ARG A 44 12.94 11.14 2.75
C ARG A 44 13.95 10.02 2.96
N THR A 45 13.63 9.08 3.85
CA THR A 45 14.56 8.01 4.25
C THR A 45 14.27 6.67 3.57
N GLY A 46 13.09 6.50 2.97
CA GLY A 46 12.62 5.22 2.44
C GLY A 46 12.16 4.22 3.51
N ALA A 47 12.15 4.61 4.79
CA ALA A 47 11.73 3.71 5.87
C ALA A 47 10.25 3.31 5.72
N VAL A 48 9.94 2.03 5.89
CA VAL A 48 8.57 1.50 5.79
C VAL A 48 8.16 0.85 7.11
N GLN A 49 6.93 1.11 7.55
CA GLN A 49 6.32 0.49 8.71
C GLN A 49 4.91 0.03 8.35
N SER A 50 4.53 -1.17 8.78
CA SER A 50 3.16 -1.68 8.61
C SER A 50 2.63 -2.17 9.93
N ARG A 51 1.37 -1.86 10.22
CA ARG A 51 0.63 -2.36 11.39
C ARG A 51 -0.55 -3.19 10.92
N HIS A 52 -0.76 -4.32 11.59
CA HIS A 52 -1.88 -5.24 11.35
C HIS A 52 -2.04 -5.68 9.87
N ALA A 53 -0.92 -5.80 9.15
CA ALA A 53 -0.92 -6.35 7.80
C ALA A 53 -1.20 -7.86 7.84
N LYS A 54 -2.31 -8.29 7.24
CA LYS A 54 -2.62 -9.71 7.06
C LYS A 54 -2.00 -10.17 5.74
N ALA A 55 -1.29 -11.31 5.76
CA ALA A 55 -0.57 -11.82 4.59
C ALA A 55 -1.49 -12.14 3.40
N GLU A 56 -2.78 -12.40 3.67
CA GLU A 56 -3.76 -12.82 2.68
C GLU A 56 -4.52 -11.65 2.03
N ILE A 57 -4.26 -10.42 2.48
CA ILE A 57 -4.89 -9.20 1.97
C ILE A 57 -3.84 -8.35 1.24
N GLN A 58 -4.08 -8.10 -0.05
CA GLN A 58 -3.23 -7.26 -0.87
C GLN A 58 -3.71 -5.80 -0.83
N HIS A 59 -3.12 -5.05 0.09
CA HIS A 59 -3.32 -3.60 0.16
C HIS A 59 -2.55 -2.87 -0.96
N HIS A 60 -3.26 -2.10 -1.77
CA HIS A 60 -2.69 -1.28 -2.83
C HIS A 60 -3.26 0.15 -2.80
N GLY A 61 -2.44 1.12 -3.16
CA GLY A 61 -2.84 2.52 -3.13
C GLY A 61 -1.67 3.42 -3.48
N PHE A 62 -2.00 4.62 -3.93
CA PHE A 62 -1.01 5.64 -4.32
C PHE A 62 -1.25 6.92 -3.53
N TYR A 63 -0.19 7.70 -3.38
CA TYR A 63 -0.24 9.04 -2.84
C TYR A 63 0.18 10.02 -3.94
N VAL A 64 -0.67 10.98 -4.24
CA VAL A 64 -0.35 12.08 -5.14
C VAL A 64 -0.12 13.35 -4.31
N PRO A 65 1.08 13.95 -4.36
CA PRO A 65 1.31 15.26 -3.76
C PRO A 65 0.31 16.29 -4.30
N SER A 66 -0.19 17.18 -3.43
CA SER A 66 -1.23 18.16 -3.78
C SER A 66 -0.92 18.96 -5.05
N GLN A 67 0.33 19.37 -5.24
CA GLN A 67 0.81 20.09 -6.42
C GLN A 67 0.61 19.34 -7.77
N TYR A 68 0.31 18.04 -7.74
CA TYR A 68 0.06 17.22 -8.92
C TYR A 68 -1.37 16.66 -8.97
N GLN A 69 -2.23 16.98 -8.00
CA GLN A 69 -3.61 16.45 -7.97
C GLN A 69 -4.40 16.92 -9.18
N ASP A 70 -4.30 18.19 -9.55
CA ASP A 70 -5.00 18.75 -10.70
C ASP A 70 -4.54 18.11 -12.02
N LEU A 71 -3.25 17.78 -12.15
CA LEU A 71 -2.74 17.09 -13.34
C LEU A 71 -3.29 15.66 -13.45
N MET A 72 -3.51 14.98 -12.32
CA MET A 72 -4.05 13.62 -12.32
C MET A 72 -5.56 13.58 -12.61
N GLN A 73 -6.32 14.59 -12.22
CA GLN A 73 -7.75 14.66 -12.51
C GLN A 73 -8.06 14.91 -14.00
N ASN A 74 -7.13 15.56 -14.71
CA ASN A 74 -7.30 15.95 -16.12
C ASN A 74 -6.72 14.93 -17.12
N LEU A 75 -6.31 13.73 -16.68
CA LEU A 75 -5.77 12.66 -17.52
C LEU A 75 -6.83 11.67 -18.04
N ASN A 76 -8.12 12.01 -17.93
CA ASN A 76 -9.24 11.19 -18.40
C ASN A 76 -9.89 11.75 -19.67
#